data_AF-A0A268TP24-F1
#
_entry.id   AF-A0A268TP24-F1
#
_cell.length_a   1.000
_cell.length_b   1.000
_cell.length_c   1.000
_cell.angle_alpha   90.00
_cell.angle_beta   90.00
_cell.angle_gamma   90.00
#
_symmetry.space_group_name_H-M   'P 1'
#
loop_
_entity.id
_entity.type
_entity.pdbx_description
1 polymer ?
#
loop_
_entity_poly.entity_id
_entity_poly.type
_entity_poly.pdbx_seq_one_letter_code
_entity_poly.pdbx_strand_id
1 'polypeptide(L)'
;MQFKVINPTHILGDYRQAEEVVTFPKGTDSTYIKRLIRDGAIERDLSPLSPKAQDLIKPKKQKESQNGANGSSEEKKESAENVTQ
;
A
#
# COMPACT_ATOMS: atom_id res chain seq x y z
N MET A 1 12.07 -13.50 -11.94
CA MET A 1 12.39 -12.09 -12.24
C MET A 1 11.52 -11.25 -11.34
N GLN A 2 12.13 -10.33 -10.58
CA GLN A 2 11.43 -9.49 -9.62
C GLN A 2 11.08 -8.16 -10.26
N PHE A 3 9.96 -7.59 -9.84
CA PHE A 3 9.47 -6.30 -10.29
C PHE A 3 9.09 -5.46 -9.07
N LYS A 4 9.44 -4.18 -9.09
CA LYS A 4 9.02 -3.23 -8.06
C LYS A 4 7.71 -2.58 -8.49
N VAL A 5 6.73 -2.53 -7.60
CA VAL A 5 5.47 -1.82 -7.82
C VAL A 5 5.73 -0.32 -7.65
N ILE A 6 5.38 0.46 -8.66
CA ILE A 6 5.56 1.92 -8.66
C ILE A 6 4.27 2.61 -8.25
N ASN A 7 3.14 2.12 -8.76
CA ASN A 7 1.82 2.63 -8.43
C ASN A 7 0.94 1.52 -7.87
N PRO A 8 0.15 1.77 -6.81
CA PRO A 8 -0.74 0.76 -6.27
C PRO A 8 -1.68 0.21 -7.35
N THR A 9 -1.67 -1.11 -7.52
CA THR A 9 -2.38 -1.76 -8.63
C THR A 9 -2.78 -3.19 -8.29
N HIS A 10 -3.68 -3.77 -9.08
CA HIS A 10 -4.05 -5.17 -8.97
C HIS A 10 -3.13 -6.03 -9.83
N ILE A 11 -2.37 -6.92 -9.18
CA ILE A 11 -1.48 -7.87 -9.81
C ILE A 11 -2.05 -9.27 -9.61
N LEU A 12 -2.46 -9.92 -10.70
CA LEU A 12 -3.07 -11.26 -10.67
C LEU A 12 -4.32 -11.37 -9.76
N GLY A 13 -5.02 -10.25 -9.54
CA GLY A 13 -6.20 -10.17 -8.67
C GLY A 13 -5.91 -9.69 -7.25
N ASP A 14 -4.64 -9.64 -6.82
CA ASP A 14 -4.25 -9.09 -5.53
C ASP A 14 -3.91 -7.60 -5.64
N TYR A 15 -4.44 -6.78 -4.74
CA TYR A 15 -4.02 -5.38 -4.63
C TYR A 15 -2.63 -5.29 -3.99
N ARG A 16 -1.69 -4.61 -4.67
CA ARG A 16 -0.32 -4.40 -4.22
C ARG A 16 -0.06 -2.90 -4.05
N GLN A 17 0.66 -2.54 -3.01
CA GLN A 17 1.05 -1.17 -2.70
C GLN A 17 2.33 -0.78 -3.44
N ALA A 18 2.56 0.53 -3.56
CA ALA A 18 3.81 1.06 -4.08
C ALA A 18 4.99 0.60 -3.23
N GLU A 19 6.14 0.47 -3.88
CA GLU A 19 7.41 -0.02 -3.34
C GLU A 19 7.45 -1.50 -2.91
N GLU A 20 6.36 -2.25 -3.08
CA GLU A 20 6.40 -3.70 -2.92
C GLU A 20 7.18 -4.37 -4.07
N VAL A 21 7.91 -5.43 -3.74
CA VAL A 21 8.57 -6.29 -4.74
C VAL A 21 7.71 -7.52 -4.97
N VAL A 22 7.35 -7.75 -6.23
CA VAL A 22 6.53 -8.87 -6.66
C VAL A 22 7.28 -9.78 -7.61
N THR A 23 6.96 -11.07 -7.56
CA THR A 23 7.48 -12.07 -8.49
C THR A 23 6.32 -12.71 -9.22
N PHE A 24 6.40 -12.77 -10.55
CA PHE A 24 5.38 -13.43 -11.36
C PHE A 24 5.66 -14.94 -11.43
N PRO A 25 4.62 -15.79 -11.32
CA PRO A 25 4.73 -17.21 -11.57
C PRO A 25 5.26 -17.50 -12.97
N LYS A 26 6.00 -18.62 -13.12
CA LYS A 26 6.47 -19.08 -14.43
C LYS A 26 5.25 -19.36 -15.33
N GLY A 27 5.27 -18.85 -16.55
CA GLY A 27 4.15 -18.97 -17.50
C GLY A 27 3.13 -17.84 -17.43
N THR A 28 3.30 -16.85 -16.55
CA THR A 28 2.51 -15.61 -16.60
C THR A 28 2.62 -14.98 -17.99
N ASP A 29 1.49 -14.57 -18.56
CA ASP A 29 1.46 -13.93 -19.88
C ASP A 29 2.39 -12.70 -19.93
N SER A 30 3.31 -12.74 -20.88
CA SER A 30 4.26 -11.65 -21.10
C SER A 30 3.58 -10.35 -21.53
N THR A 31 2.42 -10.42 -22.18
CA THR A 31 1.66 -9.24 -22.61
C THR A 31 1.09 -8.51 -21.39
N TYR A 32 0.53 -9.26 -20.43
CA TYR A 32 0.09 -8.72 -19.15
C TYR A 32 1.23 -7.96 -18.43
N ILE A 33 2.40 -8.60 -18.27
CA ILE A 33 3.55 -7.98 -17.61
C ILE A 33 4.00 -6.71 -18.37
N LYS A 34 4.05 -6.75 -19.71
CA LYS A 34 4.40 -5.57 -20.53
C LYS A 34 3.41 -4.43 -20.39
N ARG A 35 2.11 -4.71 -20.28
CA ARG A 35 1.08 -3.69 -20.02
C ARG A 35 1.30 -3.01 -18.68
N LEU A 36 1.54 -3.79 -17.61
CA LEU A 36 1.83 -3.22 -16.29
C LEU A 36 3.07 -2.30 -16.30
N ILE A 37 4.11 -2.65 -17.05
CA ILE A 37 5.29 -1.79 -17.21
C ILE A 37 4.96 -0.53 -18.01
N ARG A 38 4.27 -0.68 -19.15
CA ARG A 38 3.89 0.44 -20.03
C ARG A 38 2.99 1.44 -19.31
N ASP A 39 2.07 0.95 -18.50
CA ASP A 39 1.11 1.76 -17.74
C ASP A 39 1.76 2.36 -16.47
N GLY A 40 3.06 2.10 -16.24
CA GLY A 40 3.82 2.64 -15.11
C GLY A 40 3.43 2.04 -13.76
N ALA A 41 2.78 0.87 -13.75
CA ALA A 41 2.35 0.21 -12.53
C ALA A 41 3.51 -0.53 -11.85
N ILE A 42 4.42 -1.11 -12.63
CA ILE A 42 5.60 -1.84 -12.15
C ILE A 42 6.84 -1.50 -12.98
N GLU A 43 8.02 -1.72 -12.41
CA GLU A 43 9.30 -1.69 -13.12
C GLU A 43 10.13 -2.94 -12.84
N ARG A 44 11.11 -3.25 -13.69
CA ARG A 44 12.05 -4.35 -13.43
C ARG A 44 13.00 -3.93 -12.31
N ASP A 45 12.98 -4.67 -11.21
CA ASP A 45 14.00 -4.49 -10.18
C ASP A 45 15.30 -5.13 -10.65
N LEU A 46 16.26 -4.29 -11.04
CA LEU A 46 17.60 -4.67 -11.46
C LEU A 46 18.58 -4.68 -10.27
N SER A 47 18.10 -4.44 -9.05
CA SER A 47 18.94 -4.51 -7.87
C SER A 47 19.56 -5.90 -7.80
N PRO A 48 20.91 -6.00 -7.67
CA PRO A 48 21.53 -7.29 -7.40
C PRO A 48 20.87 -7.82 -6.12
N LEU A 49 20.45 -9.09 -6.15
CA LEU A 49 19.98 -9.86 -4.99
C LEU A 49 21.07 -9.83 -3.92
N SER A 50 21.17 -8.73 -3.19
CA SER A 50 22.05 -8.59 -2.05
C SER A 50 21.25 -9.14 -0.87
N PRO A 51 21.64 -10.27 -0.27
CA PRO A 51 20.87 -10.92 0.81
C PRO A 51 20.82 -10.10 2.11
N LYS A 52 21.07 -8.78 2.08
CA LYS A 52 21.19 -7.90 3.24
C LYS A 52 20.19 -6.74 3.32
N ALA A 53 19.19 -6.66 2.43
CA ALA A 53 18.21 -5.57 2.47
C ALA A 53 17.00 -5.80 3.40
N GLN A 54 17.03 -6.84 4.26
CA GLN A 54 15.93 -7.12 5.21
C GLN A 54 16.04 -6.39 6.57
N ASP A 55 17.04 -5.53 6.80
CA ASP A 55 17.25 -4.89 8.12
C ASP A 55 16.94 -3.38 8.18
N LEU A 56 16.21 -2.79 7.23
CA LEU A 56 15.88 -1.35 7.27
C LEU A 56 14.39 -0.99 7.26
N ILE A 57 13.49 -1.92 7.57
CA ILE A 57 12.13 -1.55 7.99
C ILE A 57 12.13 -1.36 9.51
N LYS A 58 12.84 -0.32 9.98
CA LYS A 58 12.53 0.25 11.31
C LYS A 58 11.31 1.13 11.16
N PRO A 59 10.23 0.93 11.93
CA PRO A 59 9.13 1.88 11.98
C PRO A 59 9.69 3.22 12.45
N LYS A 60 9.62 4.25 11.59
CA LYS A 60 9.88 5.62 12.00
C LYS A 60 8.84 5.97 13.06
N LYS A 61 9.26 5.98 14.33
CA LYS A 61 8.53 6.63 15.42
C LYS A 61 8.16 8.03 14.96
N GLN A 62 6.87 8.28 14.72
CA GLN A 62 6.33 9.62 14.68
C GLN A 62 6.60 10.25 16.05
N LYS A 63 7.57 11.15 16.10
CA LYS A 63 7.71 12.10 17.20
C LYS A 63 6.89 13.32 16.80
N GLU A 64 5.57 13.17 16.85
CA GLU A 64 4.69 14.33 16.82
C GLU A 64 4.61 14.85 18.26
N SER A 65 5.27 15.98 18.50
CA SER A 65 5.06 16.77 19.71
C SER A 65 3.65 17.35 19.64
N GLN A 66 2.67 16.70 20.25
CA GLN A 66 1.42 17.35 20.63
C GLN A 66 1.53 17.79 22.08
N ASN A 67 1.73 19.08 22.25
CA ASN A 67 1.67 19.77 23.53
C ASN A 67 0.41 20.65 23.49
N GLY A 68 -0.54 20.39 24.38
CA GLY A 68 -1.49 21.41 24.85
C GLY A 68 -2.99 21.18 24.61
N ALA A 69 -3.70 21.09 25.75
CA ALA A 69 -5.12 21.41 26.02
C ALA A 69 -6.18 20.44 25.46
N ASN A 70 -6.78 19.52 26.24
CA ASN A 70 -7.62 19.66 27.46
C ASN A 70 -9.01 20.28 27.22
N GLY A 71 -10.05 19.55 27.65
CA GLY A 71 -11.47 19.89 27.64
C GLY A 71 -12.33 18.74 27.10
N SER A 72 -12.50 17.63 27.82
CA SER A 72 -13.55 17.36 28.83
C SER A 72 -15.01 17.56 28.38
N SER A 73 -15.79 16.50 28.67
CA SER A 73 -17.25 16.43 28.82
C SER A 73 -18.04 16.21 27.52
N GLU A 74 -18.56 14.99 27.27
CA GLU A 74 -19.76 14.40 27.89
C GLU A 74 -21.03 15.14 27.46
N GLU A 75 -21.79 14.61 26.49
CA GLU A 75 -23.22 14.33 26.65
C GLU A 75 -23.89 13.71 25.40
N LYS A 76 -24.90 12.89 25.70
CA LYS A 76 -25.85 12.19 24.83
C LYS A 76 -26.73 13.14 24.00
N LYS A 77 -27.27 12.61 22.89
CA LYS A 77 -28.71 12.50 22.50
C LYS A 77 -28.77 12.21 20.99
N GLU A 78 -29.09 10.99 20.57
CA GLU A 78 -30.45 10.50 20.28
C GLU A 78 -31.27 11.44 19.38
N SER A 79 -31.55 11.02 18.15
CA SER A 79 -32.93 10.84 17.65
C SER A 79 -32.91 10.22 16.26
N ALA A 80 -33.56 9.07 16.15
CA ALA A 80 -34.04 8.51 14.90
C ALA A 80 -35.26 9.31 14.45
N GLU A 81 -35.34 9.64 13.17
CA GLU A 81 -36.61 10.10 12.58
C GLU A 81 -36.97 9.17 11.41
N ASN A 82 -38.02 8.40 11.67
CA ASN A 82 -38.68 7.46 10.78
C ASN A 82 -39.83 8.21 10.09
N VAL A 83 -39.70 8.52 8.79
CA VAL A 83 -40.79 9.13 8.00
C VAL A 83 -41.52 8.04 7.24
N THR A 84 -42.73 7.75 7.72
CA THR A 84 -43.75 6.94 7.04
C THR A 84 -44.65 7.88 6.23
N GLN A 85 -44.97 7.51 4.99
CA GLN A 85 -46.10 8.06 4.23
C GLN A 85 -47.17 6.98 4.08
#